data_AF-A0A353PAP1-F1
#
_entry.id   AF-A0A353PAP1-F1
#
_cell.length_a   1.000
_cell.length_b   1.000
_cell.length_c   1.000
_cell.angle_alpha   90.00
_cell.angle_beta   90.00
_cell.angle_gamma   90.00
#
_symmetry.space_group_name_H-M   'P 1'
#
loop_
_entity.id
_entity.type
_entity.pdbx_description
1 polymer ?
#
loop_
_entity_poly.entity_id
_entity_poly.type
_entity_poly.pdbx_seq_one_letter_code
_entity_poly.pdbx_strand_id
1 'polypeptide(L)' 'MAYDQLKADSALCAGTRKAGQKCNGTVHVCGACGARGCKQNQGSCTGQAFDVLDRCIQCGALAMQPAG' A
#
# COMPACT_ATOMS: atom_id res chain seq x y z
N MET A 1 19.00 -17.82 1.11
CA MET A 1 18.07 -16.69 1.28
C MET A 1 17.03 -16.81 0.18
N ALA A 2 15.87 -17.38 0.51
CA ALA A 2 14.96 -17.99 -0.46
C ALA A 2 14.03 -16.96 -1.11
N TYR A 3 13.92 -17.04 -2.43
CA TYR A 3 13.07 -16.20 -3.28
C TYR A 3 11.59 -16.16 -2.83
N ASP A 4 11.12 -17.20 -2.13
CA ASP A 4 9.78 -17.30 -1.54
C ASP A 4 9.51 -16.31 -0.39
N GLN A 5 10.52 -15.92 0.41
CA GLN A 5 10.33 -14.95 1.49
C GLN A 5 10.04 -13.55 0.94
N LEU A 6 10.62 -13.19 -0.22
CA LEU A 6 10.35 -11.92 -0.90
C LEU A 6 8.91 -11.86 -1.48
N LYS A 7 8.34 -13.01 -1.86
CA LYS A 7 6.95 -13.09 -2.32
C LYS A 7 5.92 -12.99 -1.19
N ALA A 8 6.27 -13.44 0.01
CA ALA A 8 5.38 -13.35 1.17
C ALA A 8 5.28 -11.92 1.72
N ASP A 9 6.38 -11.17 1.67
CA ASP A 9 6.45 -9.80 2.20
C ASP A 9 5.74 -8.77 1.31
N SER A 10 5.60 -9.08 0.02
CA SER A 10 4.76 -8.33 -0.91
C SER A 10 3.30 -8.77 -0.80
N ALA A 11 2.72 -8.64 0.40
CA ALA A 11 1.30 -8.91 0.65
C ALA A 11 0.46 -8.15 -0.38
N LEU A 12 -0.16 -8.88 -1.31
CA LEU A 12 -0.98 -8.29 -2.35
C LEU A 12 -2.17 -7.59 -1.71
N CYS A 13 -2.48 -6.40 -2.21
CA CYS A 13 -3.67 -5.67 -1.81
C CYS A 13 -4.92 -6.52 -2.08
N ALA A 14 -5.69 -6.82 -1.03
CA ALA A 14 -6.96 -7.55 -1.15
C ALA A 14 -8.15 -6.65 -1.54
N GLY A 15 -7.91 -5.35 -1.71
CA GLY A 15 -8.96 -4.39 -2.07
C GLY A 15 -9.52 -4.59 -3.47
N THR A 16 -10.70 -4.02 -3.70
CA THR A 16 -11.39 -3.99 -4.99
C THR A 16 -11.63 -2.56 -5.47
N ARG A 17 -11.55 -2.35 -6.78
CA ARG A 17 -11.90 -1.10 -7.46
C ARG A 17 -13.41 -1.00 -7.61
N LYS A 18 -13.90 0.21 -7.89
CA LYS A 18 -15.33 0.51 -8.10
C LYS A 18 -15.99 -0.35 -9.20
N ALA A 19 -15.20 -0.84 -10.16
CA ALA A 19 -15.66 -1.73 -11.23
C ALA A 19 -15.59 -3.24 -10.86
N GLY A 20 -15.38 -3.60 -9.59
CA GLY A 20 -15.24 -4.99 -9.13
C GLY A 20 -13.88 -5.64 -9.44
N GLN A 21 -12.97 -4.91 -10.06
CA GLN A 21 -11.62 -5.39 -10.38
C GLN A 21 -10.75 -5.47 -9.11
N LYS A 22 -9.92 -6.51 -8.99
CA LYS A 22 -8.93 -6.59 -7.91
C LYS A 22 -7.96 -5.42 -8.01
N CYS A 23 -7.53 -4.95 -6.85
CA CYS A 23 -6.50 -3.93 -6.79
C CYS A 23 -5.13 -4.54 -7.05
N ASN A 24 -4.56 -4.21 -8.20
CA ASN A 24 -3.20 -4.60 -8.57
C ASN A 24 -2.20 -3.69 -7.85
N GLY A 25 -1.90 -4.03 -6.59
CA GLY A 25 -0.93 -3.32 -5.77
C GLY A 25 -0.46 -4.16 -4.58
N THR A 26 0.47 -3.61 -3.83
CA THR A 26 1.01 -4.20 -2.59
C THR A 26 0.46 -3.47 -1.37
N VAL A 27 0.39 -4.16 -0.25
CA VAL A 27 0.10 -3.57 1.06
C VAL A 27 1.38 -2.93 1.58
N HIS A 28 1.30 -1.67 1.98
CA HIS A 28 2.38 -0.93 2.62
C HIS A 28 1.97 -0.51 4.03
N VAL A 29 2.96 -0.24 4.87
CA VAL A 29 2.79 0.30 6.22
C VAL A 29 3.45 1.66 6.29
N CYS A 30 2.77 2.65 6.85
CA CYS A 30 3.29 4.00 6.97
C CYS A 30 4.24 4.05 8.17
N GLY A 31 5.49 4.43 7.95
CA GLY A 31 6.47 4.58 9.03
C GLY A 31 6.11 5.64 10.06
N ALA A 32 5.34 6.67 9.67
CA ALA A 32 5.01 7.80 10.55
C ALA A 32 3.82 7.54 11.48
N CYS A 33 2.76 6.86 11.00
CA CYS A 33 1.52 6.68 11.76
C CYS A 33 1.09 5.21 11.91
N GLY A 34 1.85 4.26 11.33
CA GLY A 34 1.52 2.84 11.35
C GLY A 34 0.34 2.43 10.46
N ALA A 35 -0.26 3.36 9.70
CA ALA A 35 -1.37 3.03 8.81
C ALA A 35 -0.95 1.98 7.78
N ARG A 36 -1.72 0.89 7.71
CA ARG A 36 -1.48 -0.22 6.79
C ARG A 36 -2.58 -0.29 5.75
N GLY A 37 -2.22 -0.34 4.48
CA GLY A 37 -3.19 -0.52 3.42
C GLY A 37 -2.56 -0.50 2.04
N CYS A 38 -3.42 -0.50 1.03
CA CYS A 38 -2.97 -0.67 -0.33
C CYS A 38 -2.29 0.57 -0.87
N LYS A 39 -1.14 0.37 -1.52
CA LYS A 39 -0.53 1.34 -2.42
C LYS A 39 -1.09 1.11 -3.82
N GLN A 40 -1.73 2.12 -4.39
CA GLN A 40 -2.20 2.09 -5.77
C GLN A 40 -1.24 2.89 -6.63
N ASN A 41 -0.83 2.34 -7.77
CA ASN A 41 -0.10 3.09 -8.79
C ASN A 41 -1.05 3.81 -9.78
N GLN A 42 -2.36 3.56 -9.68
CA GLN A 42 -3.36 4.15 -10.57
C GLN A 42 -4.77 4.03 -9.98
N GLY A 43 -5.52 5.13 -9.85
CA GLY A 43 -6.92 5.12 -9.42
C GLY A 43 -7.15 4.79 -7.94
N SER A 44 -8.41 4.77 -7.51
CA SER A 44 -8.81 4.48 -6.13
C SER A 44 -9.17 3.02 -5.90
N CYS A 45 -8.82 2.51 -4.73
CA CYS A 45 -9.09 1.14 -4.28
C CYS A 45 -9.75 1.14 -2.91
N THR A 46 -10.65 0.19 -2.64
CA THR A 46 -11.11 -0.05 -1.27
C THR A 46 -9.96 -0.52 -0.39
N GLY A 47 -9.76 0.13 0.76
CA GLY A 47 -8.60 -0.14 1.65
C GLY A 47 -7.29 0.51 1.20
N GLN A 48 -7.36 1.55 0.35
CA GLN A 48 -6.21 2.37 0.00
C GLN A 48 -5.71 3.17 1.22
N ALA A 49 -4.44 3.00 1.56
CA ALA A 49 -3.77 3.81 2.59
C ALA A 49 -2.76 4.80 2.01
N PHE A 50 -2.36 4.62 0.74
CA PHE A 50 -1.39 5.46 0.05
C PHE A 50 -1.91 5.91 -1.32
N ASP A 51 -1.65 7.16 -1.68
CA ASP A 51 -1.91 7.68 -3.02
C ASP A 51 -0.83 7.24 -4.03
N VAL A 52 -0.98 7.70 -5.28
CA VAL A 52 -0.05 7.39 -6.38
C VAL A 52 1.32 8.09 -6.24
N LEU A 53 1.45 9.04 -5.31
CA LEU A 53 2.66 9.80 -4.99
C LEU A 53 3.34 9.28 -3.71
N ASP A 54 3.01 8.07 -3.28
CA ASP A 54 3.53 7.47 -2.04
C ASP A 54 3.10 8.21 -0.76
N ARG A 55 2.03 9.01 -0.80
CA ARG A 55 1.58 9.76 0.37
C ARG A 55 0.52 8.98 1.14
N CYS A 56 0.73 8.80 2.44
CA CYS A 56 -0.24 8.19 3.33
C CYS A 56 -1.48 9.08 3.41
N ILE A 57 -2.64 8.52 3.09
CA ILE A 57 -3.92 9.25 3.08
C ILE A 57 -4.35 9.60 4.51
N GLN A 58 -3.91 8.81 5.50
CA GLN A 58 -4.31 8.95 6.90
C GLN A 58 -3.58 10.08 7.64
N CYS A 59 -2.28 10.28 7.36
CA CYS A 59 -1.46 11.28 8.05
C CYS A 59 -0.75 12.28 7.12
N GLY A 60 -0.77 12.05 5.81
CA GLY A 60 -0.08 12.89 4.82
C GLY A 60 1.44 12.65 4.69
N ALA A 61 2.04 11.74 5.46
CA ALA A 61 3.46 11.43 5.38
C ALA A 61 3.81 10.62 4.12
N LEU A 62 5.03 10.77 3.61
CA LEU A 62 5.55 9.95 2.51
C LEU A 62 5.92 8.56 3.03
N ALA A 63 5.49 7.51 2.32
CA ALA A 63 5.70 6.10 2.65
C ALA A 63 7.18 5.72 2.80
N MET A 64 8.08 6.50 2.19
CA MET A 64 9.52 6.27 2.16
C MET A 64 10.32 7.05 3.21
N GLN A 65 9.70 7.87 4.07
CA GLN A 65 10.47 8.43 5.17
C GLN A 65 10.62 7.37 6.26
N PRO A 66 11.85 6.84 6.51
CA PRO A 66 12.08 6.09 7.73
C PRO A 66 11.67 6.99 8.89
N ALA A 67 10.96 6.43 9.87
CA ALA A 67 10.73 7.13 11.13
C ALA A 67 12.10 7.56 11.66
N GLY A 68 12.34 8.88 11.66
CA GLY A 68 13.57 9.48 12.17
C GLY A 68 13.63 9.40 13.69
#